data_AF-Q92ZE0-F1
#
_entry.id   AF-Q92ZE0-F1
#
_cell.length_a   1.000
_cell.length_b   1.000
_cell.length_c   1.000
_cell.angle_alpha   90.00
_cell.angle_beta   90.00
_cell.angle_gamma   90.00
#
_symmetry.space_group_name_H-M   'P 1'
#
loop_
_entity.id
_entity.type
_entity.pdbx_description
1 polymer ?
#
loop_
_entity_poly.entity_id
_entity_poly.type
_entity_poly.pdbx_seq_one_letter_code
_entity_poly.pdbx_strand_id
1 'polypeptide(L)'
;MKKLLPVLAVLLSPTFAAAEGEHVHSSPYAGQEQSLSADDIAALETGAGLGLAKAAELNGMPGPSHVLTMKTELHLNGEQEDRTRNIFQRMRREAIAEGKRLVAGEQALESAFRERSINHGGLREHLRRIEASRAKLRYIHLAAHLAMLHVLSVGQIDRYNELRGYSR
;
A
#
# COMPACT_ATOMS: atom_id res chain seq x y z
N MET A 1 61.36 -44.24 -22.52
CA MET A 1 62.08 -43.40 -21.55
C MET A 1 61.13 -42.30 -21.06
N LYS A 2 60.97 -42.22 -19.73
CA LYS A 2 60.34 -41.18 -18.87
C LYS A 2 59.12 -40.39 -19.41
N LYS A 3 57.99 -40.69 -18.75
CA LYS A 3 56.70 -39.97 -18.73
C LYS A 3 56.87 -38.53 -18.23
N LEU A 4 56.07 -37.60 -18.74
CA LEU A 4 55.73 -36.33 -18.08
C LEU A 4 54.28 -35.98 -18.44
N LEU A 5 53.36 -36.18 -17.48
CA LEU A 5 52.01 -35.60 -17.53
C LEU A 5 52.12 -34.10 -17.23
N PRO A 6 51.35 -33.22 -17.90
CA PRO A 6 51.15 -31.88 -17.40
C PRO A 6 50.16 -31.93 -16.24
N VAL A 7 50.64 -31.60 -15.03
CA VAL A 7 49.77 -31.32 -13.88
C VAL A 7 49.10 -29.98 -14.16
N LEU A 8 47.81 -30.01 -14.50
CA LEU A 8 46.97 -28.82 -14.54
C LEU A 8 46.69 -28.40 -13.09
N ALA A 9 47.44 -27.43 -12.59
CA ALA A 9 47.15 -26.80 -11.31
C ALA A 9 45.91 -25.92 -11.48
N VAL A 10 44.74 -26.46 -11.11
CA VAL A 10 43.52 -25.65 -10.94
C VAL A 10 43.71 -24.84 -9.66
N LEU A 11 44.07 -23.56 -9.83
CA LEU A 11 44.02 -22.57 -8.77
C LEU A 11 42.55 -22.29 -8.45
N LEU A 12 42.06 -22.91 -7.38
CA LEU A 12 40.74 -22.63 -6.83
C LEU A 12 40.82 -21.27 -6.11
N SER A 13 40.50 -20.19 -6.81
CA SER A 13 40.38 -18.86 -6.18
C SER A 13 39.19 -18.87 -5.22
N PRO A 14 39.39 -18.56 -3.92
CA PRO A 14 38.26 -18.36 -3.01
C PRO A 14 37.59 -17.04 -3.36
N THR A 15 36.46 -17.07 -4.06
CA THR A 15 35.55 -15.91 -4.13
C THR A 15 34.75 -15.86 -2.84
N PHE A 16 35.29 -15.22 -1.81
CA PHE A 16 34.52 -14.85 -0.63
C PHE A 16 34.60 -13.33 -0.41
N ALA A 17 33.44 -12.71 -0.69
CA ALA A 17 32.86 -11.55 -0.03
C ALA A 17 33.76 -10.33 0.23
N ALA A 18 33.67 -9.36 -0.67
CA ALA A 18 33.78 -7.94 -0.31
C ALA A 18 32.69 -7.17 -1.07
N ALA A 19 31.48 -7.22 -0.53
CA ALA A 19 30.43 -6.25 -0.84
C ALA A 19 30.18 -5.35 0.38
N GLU A 20 31.26 -4.86 0.98
CA GLU A 20 31.20 -3.57 1.68
C GLU A 20 31.36 -2.51 0.59
N GLY A 21 30.23 -2.09 0.02
CA GLY A 21 30.23 -0.90 -0.82
C GLY A 21 30.75 0.29 -0.01
N GLU A 22 31.54 1.16 -0.64
CA GLU A 22 31.99 2.42 -0.02
C GLU A 22 30.83 3.07 0.73
N HIS A 23 31.00 3.32 2.03
CA HIS A 23 30.03 4.06 2.83
C HIS A 23 30.02 5.52 2.37
N VAL A 24 29.24 5.82 1.33
CA VAL A 24 28.98 7.20 0.92
C VAL A 24 28.21 7.87 2.06
N HIS A 25 28.82 8.86 2.72
CA HIS A 25 28.22 9.56 3.86
C HIS A 25 26.98 10.41 3.51
N SER A 26 26.62 10.55 2.23
CA SER A 26 25.44 11.29 1.81
C SER A 26 24.17 10.47 2.06
N SER A 27 23.19 11.10 2.69
CA SER A 27 21.88 10.48 2.93
C SER A 27 21.13 10.24 1.61
N PRO A 28 20.47 9.07 1.42
CA PRO A 28 19.54 8.86 0.30
C PRO A 28 18.30 9.78 0.38
N TYR A 29 18.11 10.45 1.51
CA TYR A 29 17.02 11.40 1.77
C TYR A 29 17.47 12.87 1.69
N ALA A 30 18.70 13.14 1.23
CA ALA A 30 19.19 14.52 1.10
C ALA A 30 18.23 15.35 0.21
N GLY A 31 17.77 16.49 0.74
CA GLY A 31 16.80 17.37 0.06
C GLY A 31 15.33 17.03 0.32
N GLN A 32 15.01 15.97 1.07
CA GLN A 32 13.66 15.67 1.50
C GLN A 32 13.34 16.38 2.82
N GLU A 33 12.18 17.05 2.89
CA GLU A 33 11.73 17.78 4.07
C GLU A 33 10.58 17.11 4.82
N GLN A 34 9.98 16.06 4.22
CA GLN A 34 8.82 15.34 4.72
C GLN A 34 9.02 13.82 4.58
N SER A 35 8.41 13.09 5.51
CA SER A 35 8.38 11.63 5.59
C SER A 35 7.41 11.01 4.59
N LEU A 36 6.32 11.70 4.27
CA LEU A 36 5.41 11.34 3.19
C LEU A 36 5.88 11.97 1.88
N SER A 37 5.77 11.22 0.79
CA SER A 37 5.99 11.79 -0.55
C SER A 37 4.83 12.70 -0.95
N ALA A 38 5.08 13.61 -1.90
CA ALA A 38 4.01 14.44 -2.47
C ALA A 38 2.87 13.61 -3.08
N ASP A 39 3.22 12.47 -3.69
CA ASP A 39 2.26 11.53 -4.28
C ASP A 39 1.41 10.84 -3.20
N ASP A 40 2.01 10.44 -2.08
CA ASP A 40 1.27 9.87 -0.94
C ASP A 40 0.29 10.89 -0.36
N ILE A 41 0.71 12.14 -0.19
CA ILE A 41 -0.16 13.22 0.29
C ILE A 41 -1.34 13.42 -0.67
N ALA A 42 -1.07 13.57 -1.97
CA ALA A 42 -2.12 13.74 -2.97
C ALA A 42 -3.09 12.54 -3.01
N ALA A 43 -2.58 11.32 -2.88
CA ALA A 43 -3.39 10.11 -2.81
C ALA A 43 -4.28 10.08 -1.55
N LEU A 44 -3.75 10.43 -0.38
CA LEU A 44 -4.50 10.52 0.87
C LEU A 44 -5.58 11.61 0.80
N GLU A 45 -5.28 12.76 0.21
CA GLU A 45 -6.21 13.89 0.07
C GLU A 45 -7.35 13.62 -0.92
N THR A 46 -7.16 12.70 -1.87
CA THR A 46 -8.17 12.30 -2.85
C THR A 46 -8.93 11.02 -2.48
N GLY A 47 -8.49 10.33 -1.42
CA GLY A 47 -9.06 9.08 -0.93
C GLY A 47 -8.66 7.85 -1.75
N ALA A 48 -7.50 7.89 -2.40
CA ALA A 48 -6.97 6.79 -3.19
C ALA A 48 -6.58 5.59 -2.32
N GLY A 49 -6.65 4.39 -2.90
CA GLY A 49 -6.53 3.15 -2.14
C GLY A 49 -5.13 2.84 -1.61
N LEU A 50 -4.05 3.36 -2.20
CA LEU A 50 -2.64 3.14 -1.78
C LEU A 50 -2.29 1.67 -1.43
N GLY A 51 -2.95 0.68 -2.05
CA GLY A 51 -2.79 -0.73 -1.72
C GLY A 51 -3.35 -1.16 -0.33
N LEU A 52 -4.09 -0.31 0.36
CA LEU A 52 -4.65 -0.57 1.70
C LEU A 52 -5.65 -1.73 1.71
N ALA A 53 -6.36 -1.95 0.61
CA ALA A 53 -7.28 -3.07 0.42
C ALA A 53 -6.65 -4.30 -0.25
N LYS A 54 -5.33 -4.35 -0.44
CA LYS A 54 -4.66 -5.43 -1.18
C LYS A 54 -4.98 -6.83 -0.65
N ALA A 55 -5.20 -6.98 0.65
CA ALA A 55 -5.64 -8.24 1.25
C ALA A 55 -7.02 -8.71 0.72
N ALA A 56 -7.96 -7.79 0.50
CA ALA A 56 -9.26 -8.12 -0.07
C ALA A 56 -9.14 -8.39 -1.58
N GLU A 57 -8.43 -7.51 -2.31
CA GLU A 57 -8.24 -7.66 -3.76
C GLU A 57 -7.58 -8.99 -4.15
N LEU A 58 -6.48 -9.35 -3.49
CA LEU A 58 -5.77 -10.60 -3.77
C LEU A 58 -6.57 -11.87 -3.42
N ASN A 59 -7.65 -11.73 -2.64
CA ASN A 59 -8.55 -12.82 -2.27
C ASN A 59 -9.90 -12.71 -3.00
N GLY A 60 -9.92 -12.01 -4.13
CA GLY A 60 -11.07 -11.97 -5.04
C GLY A 60 -12.29 -11.22 -4.49
N MET A 61 -12.12 -10.39 -3.46
CA MET A 61 -13.21 -9.57 -2.92
C MET A 61 -13.35 -8.28 -3.72
N PRO A 62 -14.50 -7.98 -4.34
CA PRO A 62 -14.62 -6.86 -5.25
C PRO A 62 -14.50 -5.49 -4.60
N GLY A 63 -13.70 -4.60 -5.19
CA GLY A 63 -13.63 -3.19 -4.82
C GLY A 63 -14.67 -2.35 -5.57
N PRO A 64 -15.38 -1.41 -4.91
CA PRO A 64 -16.52 -0.71 -5.50
C PRO A 64 -16.14 0.17 -6.71
N SER A 65 -14.93 0.77 -6.72
CA SER A 65 -14.45 1.54 -7.88
C SER A 65 -14.33 0.66 -9.12
N HIS A 66 -13.70 -0.51 -8.99
CA HIS A 66 -13.53 -1.44 -10.10
C HIS A 66 -14.86 -2.02 -10.57
N VAL A 67 -15.77 -2.30 -9.63
CA VAL A 67 -17.13 -2.78 -9.97
C VAL A 67 -17.90 -1.73 -10.78
N LEU A 68 -17.81 -0.45 -10.42
CA LEU A 68 -18.43 0.62 -11.21
C LEU A 68 -17.80 0.76 -12.60
N THR A 69 -16.48 0.58 -12.73
CA THR A 69 -15.79 0.59 -14.03
C THR A 69 -16.22 -0.57 -14.92
N MET A 70 -16.51 -1.75 -14.34
CA MET A 70 -16.90 -2.97 -15.06
C MET A 70 -18.41 -3.22 -15.05
N LYS A 71 -19.23 -2.18 -14.84
CA LYS A 71 -20.67 -2.35 -14.59
C LYS A 71 -21.42 -3.05 -15.72
N THR A 72 -20.97 -2.84 -16.96
CA THR A 72 -21.56 -3.44 -18.17
C THR A 72 -21.20 -4.92 -18.25
N GLU A 73 -19.94 -5.26 -18.02
CA GLU A 73 -19.38 -6.61 -18.05
C GLU A 73 -19.87 -7.48 -16.90
N LEU A 74 -20.26 -6.86 -15.79
CA LEU A 74 -20.87 -7.50 -14.62
C LEU A 74 -22.40 -7.53 -14.69
N HIS A 75 -23.01 -6.92 -15.71
CA HIS A 75 -24.46 -6.80 -15.87
C HIS A 75 -25.15 -6.27 -14.61
N LEU A 76 -24.61 -5.20 -14.00
CA LEU A 76 -25.21 -4.62 -12.79
C LEU A 76 -26.62 -4.10 -13.11
N ASN A 77 -27.59 -4.48 -12.28
CA ASN A 77 -28.90 -3.85 -12.32
C ASN A 77 -28.86 -2.46 -11.62
N GLY A 78 -29.94 -1.68 -11.76
CA GLY A 78 -30.00 -0.32 -11.19
C GLY A 78 -29.77 -0.28 -9.68
N GLU A 79 -30.34 -1.23 -8.93
CA GLU A 79 -30.15 -1.31 -7.47
C GLU A 79 -28.69 -1.59 -7.10
N GLN A 80 -28.04 -2.50 -7.82
CA GLN A 80 -26.63 -2.82 -7.60
C GLN A 80 -25.72 -1.64 -7.94
N GLU A 81 -25.98 -0.91 -9.03
CA GLU A 81 -25.23 0.29 -9.39
C GLU A 81 -25.37 1.37 -8.31
N ASP A 82 -26.58 1.64 -7.83
CA ASP A 82 -26.83 2.64 -6.79
C ASP A 82 -26.18 2.27 -5.45
N ARG A 83 -26.32 1.01 -5.02
CA ARG A 83 -25.66 0.52 -3.80
C ARG A 83 -24.14 0.58 -3.91
N THR A 84 -23.56 0.21 -5.05
CA THR A 84 -22.12 0.29 -5.28
C THR A 84 -21.64 1.73 -5.24
N ARG A 85 -22.38 2.66 -5.85
CA ARG A 85 -22.05 4.10 -5.84
C ARG A 85 -22.09 4.67 -4.42
N ASN A 86 -23.09 4.29 -3.62
CA ASN A 86 -23.20 4.69 -2.23
C ASN A 86 -22.03 4.17 -1.38
N ILE A 87 -21.63 2.90 -1.55
CA ILE A 87 -20.46 2.33 -0.88
C ILE A 87 -19.19 3.08 -1.28
N PHE A 88 -18.98 3.30 -2.58
CA PHE A 88 -17.81 4.04 -3.08
C PHE A 88 -17.74 5.46 -2.52
N GLN A 89 -18.84 6.21 -2.56
CA GLN A 89 -18.88 7.59 -2.09
C GLN A 89 -18.67 7.69 -0.58
N ARG A 90 -19.23 6.76 0.21
CA ARG A 90 -18.99 6.68 1.65
C ARG A 90 -17.52 6.41 1.94
N MET A 91 -16.96 5.35 1.34
CA MET A 91 -15.55 4.98 1.49
C MET A 91 -14.65 6.17 1.14
N ARG A 92 -14.87 6.81 -0.01
CA ARG A 92 -14.04 7.94 -0.47
C ARG A 92 -14.11 9.13 0.49
N ARG A 93 -15.31 9.52 0.94
CA ARG A 93 -15.47 10.62 1.91
C ARG A 93 -14.75 10.34 3.23
N GLU A 94 -14.91 9.13 3.76
CA GLU A 94 -14.26 8.71 5.00
C GLU A 94 -12.74 8.64 4.85
N ALA A 95 -12.26 8.10 3.71
CA ALA A 95 -10.84 8.01 3.39
C ALA A 95 -10.19 9.39 3.26
N ILE A 96 -10.82 10.36 2.59
CA ILE A 96 -10.31 11.74 2.50
C ILE A 96 -10.21 12.37 3.89
N ALA A 97 -11.26 12.21 4.71
CA ALA A 97 -11.27 12.79 6.05
C ALA A 97 -10.17 12.18 6.94
N GLU A 98 -9.94 10.88 6.85
CA GLU A 98 -8.90 10.20 7.63
C GLU A 98 -7.50 10.41 7.05
N GLY A 99 -7.35 10.49 5.73
CA GLY A 99 -6.09 10.81 5.05
C GLY A 99 -5.55 12.17 5.46
N LYS A 100 -6.42 13.19 5.55
CA LYS A 100 -6.04 14.51 6.09
C LYS A 100 -5.55 14.46 7.53
N ARG A 101 -6.15 13.61 8.38
CA ARG A 101 -5.69 13.39 9.76
C ARG A 101 -4.33 12.73 9.81
N LEU A 102 -4.10 11.74 8.95
CA LEU A 102 -2.82 11.06 8.83
C LEU A 102 -1.71 12.04 8.41
N VAL A 103 -1.94 12.82 7.34
CA VAL A 103 -1.00 13.85 6.88
C VAL A 103 -0.67 14.86 7.98
N ALA A 104 -1.68 15.39 8.67
CA ALA A 104 -1.47 16.33 9.77
C ALA A 104 -0.70 15.69 10.94
N GLY A 105 -0.92 14.41 11.22
CA GLY A 105 -0.19 13.65 12.24
C GLY A 105 1.29 13.52 11.93
N GLU A 106 1.63 13.15 10.69
CA GLU A 106 3.02 13.02 10.22
C GLU A 106 3.72 14.40 10.22
N GLN A 107 3.06 15.45 9.74
CA GLN A 107 3.60 16.82 9.77
C GLN A 107 3.87 17.31 11.21
N ALA A 108 2.99 16.98 12.16
CA ALA A 108 3.19 17.32 13.56
C ALA A 108 4.36 16.56 14.18
N LEU A 109 4.56 15.29 13.82
CA LEU A 109 5.71 14.49 14.26
C LEU A 109 7.03 15.07 13.72
N GLU A 110 7.08 15.40 12.43
CA GLU A 110 8.24 16.04 11.79
C GLU A 110 8.60 17.38 12.46
N SER A 111 7.59 18.19 12.75
CA SER A 111 7.78 19.51 13.38
C SER A 111 8.34 19.35 14.79
N ALA A 112 7.84 18.38 15.58
CA ALA A 112 8.35 18.11 16.91
C ALA A 112 9.82 17.61 16.91
N PHE A 113 10.23 16.86 15.88
CA PHE A 113 11.65 16.49 15.70
C PHE A 113 12.52 17.67 15.25
N ARG A 114 12.05 18.45 14.27
CA ARG A 114 12.73 19.64 13.74
C ARG A 114 12.98 20.69 14.84
N GLU A 115 12.01 20.87 15.73
CA GLU A 115 12.09 21.78 16.88
C GLU A 115 12.85 21.19 18.08
N ARG A 116 13.20 19.90 18.04
CA ARG A 116 13.80 19.16 19.16
C ARG A 116 12.97 19.24 20.45
N SER A 117 11.65 19.37 20.31
CA SER A 117 10.71 19.51 21.42
C SER A 117 10.14 18.16 21.91
N ILE A 118 10.35 17.08 21.14
CA ILE A 118 9.82 15.76 21.43
C ILE A 118 10.63 15.00 22.49
N ASN A 119 9.95 14.35 23.43
CA ASN A 119 10.53 13.37 24.36
C ASN A 119 9.92 11.98 24.13
N HIS A 120 10.39 10.96 24.86
CA HIS A 120 9.89 9.59 24.71
C HIS A 120 8.37 9.44 24.90
N GLY A 121 7.77 10.21 25.82
CA GLY A 121 6.32 10.21 26.03
C GLY A 121 5.57 10.82 24.85
N GLY A 122 6.02 11.99 24.38
CA GLY A 122 5.48 12.65 23.20
C GLY A 122 5.58 11.80 21.95
N LEU A 123 6.74 11.17 21.71
CA LEU A 123 6.95 10.27 20.58
C LEU A 123 5.94 9.11 20.56
N ARG A 124 5.76 8.42 21.69
CA ARG A 124 4.76 7.33 21.79
C ARG A 124 3.36 7.81 21.45
N GLU A 125 3.00 8.99 21.92
CA GLU A 125 1.67 9.55 21.71
C GLU A 125 1.44 10.01 20.26
N HIS A 126 2.44 10.62 19.61
CA HIS A 126 2.37 10.93 18.17
C HIS A 126 2.18 9.66 17.33
N LEU A 127 3.04 8.65 17.55
CA LEU A 127 2.96 7.38 16.83
C LEU A 127 1.62 6.69 17.04
N ARG A 128 1.10 6.66 18.27
CA ARG A 128 -0.21 6.07 18.57
C ARG A 128 -1.33 6.72 17.77
N ARG A 129 -1.32 8.05 17.63
CA ARG A 129 -2.33 8.79 16.85
C ARG A 129 -2.21 8.54 15.35
N ILE A 130 -0.99 8.61 14.82
CA ILE A 130 -0.68 8.34 13.40
C ILE A 130 -1.15 6.93 13.03
N GLU A 131 -0.76 5.93 13.84
CA GLU A 131 -1.09 4.54 13.56
C GLU A 131 -2.57 4.23 13.77
N ALA A 132 -3.26 4.93 14.67
CA ALA A 132 -4.72 4.86 14.75
C ALA A 132 -5.40 5.35 13.46
N SER A 133 -4.92 6.47 12.89
CA SER A 133 -5.40 6.97 11.60
C SER A 133 -5.07 6.02 10.45
N ARG A 134 -3.85 5.48 10.40
CA ARG A 134 -3.44 4.48 9.40
C ARG A 134 -4.32 3.22 9.46
N ALA A 135 -4.56 2.70 10.66
CA ALA A 135 -5.43 1.54 10.88
C ALA A 135 -6.87 1.82 10.42
N LYS A 136 -7.41 2.98 10.77
CA LYS A 136 -8.76 3.39 10.37
C LYS A 136 -8.90 3.59 8.87
N LEU A 137 -7.90 4.20 8.22
CA LEU A 137 -7.87 4.35 6.77
C LEU A 137 -7.86 2.98 6.08
N ARG A 138 -7.05 2.04 6.57
CA ARG A 138 -7.03 0.66 6.08
C ARG A 138 -8.38 -0.04 6.26
N TYR A 139 -9.02 0.15 7.42
CA TYR A 139 -10.36 -0.36 7.69
C TYR A 139 -11.40 0.18 6.69
N ILE A 140 -11.40 1.49 6.41
CA ILE A 140 -12.35 2.12 5.48
C ILE A 140 -12.32 1.43 4.10
N HIS A 141 -11.12 1.17 3.56
CA HIS A 141 -10.98 0.49 2.29
C HIS A 141 -11.39 -0.99 2.36
N LEU A 142 -10.91 -1.75 3.35
CA LEU A 142 -11.27 -3.16 3.50
C LEU A 142 -12.77 -3.37 3.75
N ALA A 143 -13.40 -2.51 4.54
CA ALA A 143 -14.83 -2.56 4.82
C ALA A 143 -15.67 -2.31 3.56
N ALA A 144 -15.18 -1.49 2.62
CA ALA A 144 -15.85 -1.28 1.34
C ALA A 144 -15.84 -2.56 0.48
N HIS A 145 -14.74 -3.31 0.47
CA HIS A 145 -14.69 -4.62 -0.19
C HIS A 145 -15.63 -5.63 0.47
N LEU A 146 -15.67 -5.68 1.80
CA LEU A 146 -16.59 -6.55 2.53
C LEU A 146 -18.06 -6.24 2.23
N ALA A 147 -18.41 -4.96 2.09
CA ALA A 147 -19.75 -4.54 1.74
C ALA A 147 -20.17 -4.99 0.32
N MET A 148 -19.23 -5.08 -0.62
CA MET A 148 -19.52 -5.52 -2.00
C MET A 148 -19.99 -6.97 -2.09
N LEU A 149 -19.61 -7.83 -1.15
CA LEU A 149 -20.09 -9.22 -1.09
C LEU A 149 -21.60 -9.34 -0.86
N HIS A 150 -22.23 -8.29 -0.33
CA HIS A 150 -23.68 -8.23 -0.14
C HIS A 150 -24.40 -7.58 -1.33
N VAL A 151 -23.66 -7.03 -2.30
CA VAL A 151 -24.21 -6.33 -3.49
C VAL A 151 -24.22 -7.27 -4.69
N LEU A 152 -23.13 -7.99 -4.91
CA LEU A 152 -22.93 -8.83 -6.07
C LEU A 152 -23.37 -10.26 -5.80
N SER A 153 -23.90 -10.93 -6.83
CA SER A 153 -24.13 -12.36 -6.79
C SER A 153 -22.80 -13.11 -6.87
N VAL A 154 -22.81 -14.40 -6.49
CA VAL A 154 -21.62 -15.27 -6.62
C VAL A 154 -21.10 -15.26 -8.06
N GLY A 155 -21.99 -15.42 -9.06
CA GLY A 155 -21.58 -15.39 -10.47
C GLY A 155 -21.00 -14.06 -10.93
N GLN A 156 -21.44 -12.92 -10.36
CA GLN A 156 -20.82 -11.62 -10.64
C GLN A 156 -19.45 -11.48 -9.97
N ILE A 157 -19.25 -12.07 -8.78
CA ILE A 157 -17.94 -12.11 -8.11
C ILE A 157 -16.97 -12.99 -8.92
N ASP A 158 -17.41 -14.13 -9.42
CA ASP A 158 -16.60 -14.99 -10.28
C ASP A 158 -16.21 -14.25 -11.56
N ARG A 159 -17.17 -13.60 -12.23
CA ARG A 159 -16.90 -12.78 -13.41
C ARG A 159 -15.96 -11.61 -13.12
N TYR A 160 -16.10 -10.96 -11.97
CA TYR A 160 -15.17 -9.92 -11.51
C TYR A 160 -13.75 -10.47 -11.39
N ASN A 161 -13.59 -11.66 -10.82
CA ASN A 161 -12.29 -12.30 -10.64
C ASN A 161 -11.66 -12.74 -11.96
N GLU A 162 -12.44 -13.17 -12.96
CA GLU A 162 -11.98 -13.37 -14.33
C GLU A 162 -11.42 -12.08 -14.93
N LEU A 163 -12.21 -10.99 -14.90
CA LEU A 163 -11.84 -9.70 -15.48
C LEU A 163 -10.60 -9.08 -14.81
N ARG A 164 -10.40 -9.35 -13.52
CA ARG A 164 -9.25 -8.85 -12.75
C ARG A 164 -8.02 -9.77 -12.81
N GLY A 165 -8.12 -10.95 -13.43
CA GLY A 165 -7.01 -11.91 -13.51
C GLY A 165 -6.74 -12.65 -12.19
N TYR A 166 -7.75 -12.81 -11.33
CA TYR A 166 -7.67 -13.57 -10.07
C TYR A 166 -8.20 -15.00 -10.17
N SER A 167 -8.78 -15.38 -11.31
CA SER A 167 -9.15 -16.78 -11.58
C SER A 167 -7.88 -17.63 -11.63
N ARG A 168 -7.81 -18.68 -10.81
CA ARG A 168 -6.74 -19.68 -10.83
C ARG A 168 -7.17 -20.90 -11.63
#